data_AF-A0A9E3EH88-F1
#
_entry.id   AF-A0A9E3EH88-F1
#
_cell.length_a   1.000
_cell.length_b   1.000
_cell.length_c   1.000
_cell.angle_alpha   90.00
_cell.angle_beta   90.00
_cell.angle_gamma   90.00
#
_symmetry.space_group_name_H-M   'P 1'
#
loop_
_entity.id
_entity.type
_entity.pdbx_description
1 polymer ?
#
loop_
_entity_poly.entity_id
_entity_poly.type
_entity_poly.pdbx_seq_one_letter_code
_entity_poly.pdbx_strand_id
1 'polypeptide(L)'
;MVRRQVRVAGDSRRQARPVQGETSPPEDRHVTDDSPRQADPDQGETSPPGDRRTLLQRPLLWFSGVVVAAVTGLLVTTFTDIGSQLLDQPHLNDQIRPWADMRITSDVVQLDDEGLSMATRDDRQLGAALLTSMQQSGAAASRDVVKAIRAAGGVNVETLSIRLVLEGRRNEEIRILNISPVVVEQTAPLSGTLFYAPPQAGGADLMMLLDFDQHRPVVSSIIQSPEGGPVLTPGQPYFDTNTISLKDNEQQVVMLRARVKKYYVAFKLRVEYLIGGEERSIDIDNNGSPFAVTGMHVNPTDNAWSYQRGFSIDGSFRYCRVQNPQDFTGASKLNC
;
A
#
# COMPACT_ATOMS: atom_id res chain seq x y z
N MET A 1 -22.86 -60.84 47.54
CA MET A 1 -22.50 -61.74 46.42
C MET A 1 -21.42 -61.08 45.58
N VAL A 2 -20.40 -61.88 45.21
CA VAL A 2 -19.73 -61.96 43.90
C VAL A 2 -19.17 -60.67 43.23
N ARG A 3 -17.84 -60.64 43.08
CA ARG A 3 -17.09 -59.73 42.18
C ARG A 3 -17.29 -60.09 40.70
N ARG A 4 -17.14 -59.13 39.79
CA ARG A 4 -16.36 -59.33 38.56
C ARG A 4 -15.74 -58.03 38.04
N GLN A 5 -14.41 -57.95 38.12
CA GLN A 5 -13.63 -57.11 37.21
C GLN A 5 -13.47 -57.88 35.89
N VAL A 6 -13.38 -57.16 34.77
CA VAL A 6 -12.85 -57.71 33.51
C VAL A 6 -11.80 -56.72 32.98
N ARG A 7 -10.53 -57.14 33.00
CA ARG A 7 -9.51 -56.58 32.11
C ARG A 7 -9.64 -57.26 30.76
N VAL A 8 -9.50 -56.51 29.68
CA VAL A 8 -9.01 -57.04 28.40
C VAL A 8 -7.82 -56.18 27.99
N ALA A 9 -6.71 -56.82 27.65
CA ALA A 9 -5.54 -56.16 27.06
C ALA A 9 -5.55 -56.42 25.55
N GLY A 10 -5.07 -55.45 24.77
CA GLY A 10 -4.96 -55.54 23.32
C GLY A 10 -3.70 -54.84 22.82
N ASP A 11 -2.56 -55.52 22.90
CA ASP A 11 -1.35 -55.09 22.20
C ASP A 11 -1.56 -55.27 20.68
N SER A 12 -1.19 -54.27 19.88
CA SER A 12 -1.21 -54.32 18.42
C SER A 12 -0.22 -53.31 17.82
N ARG A 13 1.06 -53.55 18.10
CA ARG A 13 2.20 -52.94 17.40
C ARG A 13 1.96 -52.94 15.88
N ARG A 14 1.92 -51.77 15.26
CA ARG A 14 2.24 -51.64 13.82
C ARG A 14 3.65 -51.09 13.69
N GLN A 15 4.53 -51.90 13.12
CA GLN A 15 5.92 -51.54 12.87
C GLN A 15 5.99 -50.53 11.72
N ALA A 16 6.68 -49.41 11.93
CA ALA A 16 7.13 -48.59 10.82
C ALA A 16 8.29 -49.32 10.11
N ARG A 17 8.20 -49.46 8.78
CA ARG A 17 9.35 -49.91 7.97
C ARG A 17 10.29 -48.72 7.75
N PRO A 18 11.62 -48.90 7.87
CA PRO A 18 12.57 -47.94 7.30
C PRO A 18 12.53 -48.03 5.76
N VAL A 19 12.86 -46.91 5.11
CA VAL A 19 13.14 -46.85 3.66
C VAL A 19 14.57 -46.36 3.51
N GLN A 20 15.39 -47.12 2.77
CA GLN A 20 16.77 -46.82 2.40
C GLN A 20 17.00 -47.28 0.95
N GLY A 21 18.05 -46.76 0.31
CA GLY A 21 18.29 -46.85 -1.14
C GLY A 21 17.68 -45.62 -1.84
N GLU A 22 18.40 -44.53 -2.11
CA GLU A 22 19.62 -44.38 -2.95
C GLU A 22 19.40 -44.68 -4.43
N THR A 23 19.54 -43.64 -5.27
CA THR A 23 20.27 -43.71 -6.55
C THR A 23 20.52 -42.29 -7.05
N SER A 24 21.77 -41.83 -6.97
CA SER A 24 22.21 -40.56 -7.58
C SER A 24 22.53 -40.77 -9.06
N PRO A 25 22.26 -39.80 -9.95
CA PRO A 25 22.89 -39.74 -11.28
C PRO A 25 24.40 -39.49 -11.16
N PRO A 26 25.23 -39.97 -12.11
CA PRO A 26 26.69 -39.85 -12.04
C PRO A 26 27.22 -38.46 -12.44
N GLU A 27 28.33 -38.06 -11.83
CA GLU A 27 29.17 -36.95 -12.26
C GLU A 27 30.28 -37.49 -13.19
N ASP A 28 30.06 -37.48 -14.51
CA ASP A 28 31.10 -37.84 -15.48
C ASP A 28 31.92 -36.60 -15.88
N ARG A 29 33.25 -36.72 -15.72
CA ARG A 29 34.23 -35.74 -16.22
C ARG A 29 35.05 -36.38 -17.33
N HIS A 30 35.26 -35.68 -18.44
CA HIS A 30 36.33 -36.00 -19.38
C HIS A 30 37.18 -34.77 -19.70
N VAL A 31 38.48 -34.98 -19.83
CA VAL A 31 39.52 -33.96 -20.00
C VAL A 31 40.32 -34.23 -21.27
N THR A 32 40.51 -33.20 -22.08
CA THR A 32 41.56 -32.94 -23.09
C THR A 32 41.16 -31.59 -23.72
N ASP A 33 41.91 -30.49 -23.68
CA ASP A 33 43.36 -30.26 -23.82
C ASP A 33 43.91 -30.61 -25.21
N ASP A 34 43.98 -29.60 -26.08
CA ASP A 34 45.19 -29.28 -26.85
C ASP A 34 45.17 -27.78 -27.26
N SER A 35 46.32 -27.22 -27.64
CA SER A 35 46.54 -25.81 -27.99
C SER A 35 46.75 -25.59 -29.50
N PRO A 36 46.86 -24.33 -29.99
CA PRO A 36 48.23 -23.80 -30.09
C PRO A 36 48.37 -22.28 -29.82
N ARG A 37 49.62 -21.88 -29.57
CA ARG A 37 50.10 -20.51 -29.36
C ARG A 37 49.96 -19.63 -30.60
N GLN A 38 49.82 -18.32 -30.38
CA GLN A 38 50.57 -17.29 -31.11
C GLN A 38 51.13 -16.27 -30.10
N ALA A 39 52.15 -15.49 -30.49
CA ALA A 39 53.05 -14.82 -29.54
C ALA A 39 53.29 -13.32 -29.83
N ASP A 40 53.71 -12.62 -28.76
CA ASP A 40 54.60 -11.45 -28.58
C ASP A 40 55.38 -10.85 -29.78
N PRO A 41 55.96 -9.62 -29.63
CA PRO A 41 55.99 -8.70 -28.45
C PRO A 41 55.27 -7.36 -28.79
N ASP A 42 55.61 -6.10 -28.42
CA ASP A 42 56.69 -5.36 -27.71
C ASP A 42 56.11 -3.91 -27.47
N GLN A 43 56.37 -3.02 -26.50
CA GLN A 43 57.23 -2.82 -25.29
C GLN A 43 56.39 -2.00 -24.26
N GLY A 44 56.79 -1.61 -23.03
CA GLY A 44 58.01 -1.80 -22.23
C GLY A 44 57.95 -0.97 -20.91
N GLU A 45 58.87 -1.29 -19.99
CA GLU A 45 59.51 -0.51 -18.90
C GLU A 45 59.05 0.94 -18.55
N THR A 46 59.10 1.44 -17.29
CA THR A 46 59.86 1.02 -16.09
C THR A 46 59.21 1.44 -14.74
N SER A 47 59.59 0.75 -13.65
CA SER A 47 59.54 1.20 -12.23
C SER A 47 60.99 1.58 -11.79
N PRO A 48 61.38 2.00 -10.54
CA PRO A 48 60.78 1.82 -9.20
C PRO A 48 60.93 3.08 -8.24
N PRO A 49 60.78 2.99 -6.89
CA PRO A 49 60.60 4.16 -5.99
C PRO A 49 61.69 4.41 -4.92
N GLY A 50 61.53 5.49 -4.13
CA GLY A 50 62.22 5.78 -2.85
C GLY A 50 62.80 7.21 -2.76
N ASP A 51 63.13 7.81 -1.61
CA ASP A 51 62.77 7.58 -0.18
C ASP A 51 63.10 8.86 0.66
N ARG A 52 62.53 9.01 1.86
CA ARG A 52 62.92 9.89 3.00
C ARG A 52 62.93 11.44 2.90
N ARG A 53 62.17 12.03 3.84
CA ARG A 53 62.42 13.28 4.62
C ARG A 53 62.24 14.61 3.83
N THR A 54 61.89 15.76 4.44
CA THR A 54 61.89 16.18 5.86
C THR A 54 60.79 17.23 6.17
N LEU A 55 60.25 17.19 7.40
CA LEU A 55 59.84 18.29 8.32
C LEU A 55 59.29 19.68 7.88
N LEU A 56 58.46 20.22 8.80
CA LEU A 56 58.26 21.64 9.22
C LEU A 56 57.03 22.47 8.76
N GLN A 57 56.26 22.90 9.78
CA GLN A 57 55.56 24.20 9.99
C GLN A 57 54.42 24.69 9.04
N ARG A 58 53.18 24.44 9.50
CA ARG A 58 52.10 25.36 9.98
C ARG A 58 51.95 26.83 9.44
N PRO A 59 50.73 27.43 9.55
CA PRO A 59 50.24 28.42 8.58
C PRO A 59 50.38 29.91 8.97
N LEU A 60 50.20 30.76 7.95
CA LEU A 60 49.85 32.19 8.04
C LEU A 60 48.36 32.33 7.65
N LEU A 61 47.46 33.02 8.36
CA LEU A 61 47.45 34.42 8.82
C LEU A 61 47.57 35.45 7.69
N TRP A 62 46.43 36.02 7.31
CA TRP A 62 46.32 37.29 6.60
C TRP A 62 45.63 38.32 7.51
N PHE A 63 46.12 39.55 7.47
CA PHE A 63 45.61 40.69 8.24
C PHE A 63 45.54 41.94 7.34
N SER A 64 44.91 42.99 7.86
CA SER A 64 44.70 44.31 7.23
C SER A 64 43.63 44.36 6.13
N GLY A 65 42.96 45.51 5.88
CA GLY A 65 43.18 46.83 6.48
C GLY A 65 41.92 47.44 7.11
N VAL A 66 42.12 48.30 8.11
CA VAL A 66 41.13 49.23 8.66
C VAL A 66 41.64 50.65 8.40
N VAL A 67 40.76 51.53 7.93
CA VAL A 67 40.96 52.99 8.05
C VAL A 67 39.68 53.59 8.62
N VAL A 68 39.81 54.34 9.71
CA VAL A 68 38.70 55.02 10.39
C VAL A 68 38.63 56.46 9.92
N ALA A 69 37.41 56.94 9.67
CA ALA A 69 37.09 58.37 9.65
C ALA A 69 35.85 58.59 10.52
N ALA A 70 36.03 59.23 11.68
CA ALA A 70 34.95 59.56 12.61
C ALA A 70 34.94 61.06 12.87
N VAL A 71 33.82 61.72 12.59
CA VAL A 71 33.51 63.08 13.07
C VAL A 71 32.08 63.07 13.60
N THR A 72 31.89 63.69 14.76
CA THR A 72 30.69 63.57 15.59
C THR A 72 29.55 64.45 15.07
N GLY A 73 28.33 63.88 14.99
CA GLY A 73 27.10 64.62 14.69
C GLY A 73 25.93 64.08 15.52
N LEU A 74 25.66 64.72 16.66
CA LEU A 74 24.60 64.31 17.58
C LEU A 74 23.22 64.76 17.06
N LEU A 75 22.42 63.83 16.57
CA LEU A 75 20.97 64.00 16.40
C LEU A 75 20.25 62.78 16.97
N VAL A 76 19.63 62.96 18.14
CA VAL A 76 18.75 61.96 18.75
C VAL A 76 17.34 62.18 18.24
N THR A 77 16.92 61.35 17.30
CA THR A 77 15.49 61.10 17.02
C THR A 77 15.27 59.61 17.08
N THR A 78 14.49 59.17 18.06
CA THR A 78 14.01 57.79 18.20
C THR A 78 12.98 57.46 17.11
N PHE A 79 12.65 56.17 16.98
CA PHE A 79 11.92 55.55 15.86
C PHE A 79 12.75 55.52 14.56
N THR A 80 12.84 54.40 13.81
CA THR A 80 12.01 53.17 13.84
C THR A 80 12.87 51.90 13.95
N ASP A 81 12.84 51.23 15.10
CA ASP A 81 13.39 49.87 15.29
C ASP A 81 12.31 48.90 15.84
N ILE A 82 11.05 49.22 15.54
CA ILE A 82 9.84 48.47 15.90
C ILE A 82 9.06 48.26 14.60
N GLY A 83 9.45 47.26 13.81
CA GLY A 83 8.88 47.04 12.47
C GLY A 83 9.10 45.66 11.84
N SER A 84 9.85 44.76 12.50
CA SER A 84 10.24 43.44 11.97
C SER A 84 9.89 42.25 12.88
N GLN A 85 9.24 42.50 14.03
CA GLN A 85 8.85 41.48 15.02
C GLN A 85 7.33 41.48 15.33
N LEU A 86 6.52 42.11 14.48
CA LEU A 86 5.06 42.24 14.64
C LEU A 86 4.27 41.95 13.35
N LEU A 87 4.94 41.36 12.34
CA LEU A 87 4.33 40.94 11.09
C LEU A 87 4.78 39.51 10.80
N ASP A 88 3.93 38.54 11.17
CA ASP A 88 4.10 37.14 10.79
C ASP A 88 3.86 36.98 9.28
N GLN A 89 4.95 37.21 8.55
CA GLN A 89 4.99 37.41 7.11
C GLN A 89 4.43 36.24 6.26
N PRO A 90 4.51 34.96 6.67
CA PRO A 90 3.85 33.86 5.96
C PRO A 90 2.31 34.02 5.90
N HIS A 91 1.68 34.28 7.05
CA HIS A 91 0.22 34.36 7.19
C HIS A 91 -0.38 35.48 6.33
N LEU A 92 0.29 36.64 6.28
CA LEU A 92 -0.14 37.79 5.49
C LEU A 92 -0.05 37.54 3.98
N ASN A 93 0.93 36.74 3.52
CA ASN A 93 1.00 36.32 2.12
C ASN A 93 -0.06 35.25 1.79
N ASP A 94 -0.40 34.38 2.74
CA ASP A 94 -1.38 33.31 2.54
C ASP A 94 -2.83 33.80 2.47
N GLN A 95 -3.18 34.85 3.23
CA GLN A 95 -4.49 35.54 3.12
C GLN A 95 -4.78 36.08 1.71
N ILE A 96 -3.75 36.31 0.89
CA ILE A 96 -3.85 36.85 -0.48
C ILE A 96 -3.98 35.73 -1.53
N ARG A 97 -3.71 34.47 -1.18
CA ARG A 97 -3.84 33.30 -2.09
C ARG A 97 -5.28 32.73 -2.03
N PRO A 98 -6.14 32.93 -3.05
CA PRO A 98 -7.57 32.56 -3.01
C PRO A 98 -7.84 31.05 -3.25
N TRP A 99 -6.82 30.21 -3.08
CA TRP A 99 -6.87 28.77 -3.32
C TRP A 99 -7.18 28.02 -2.00
N ALA A 100 -7.50 26.73 -2.10
CA ALA A 100 -7.57 25.85 -0.93
C ALA A 100 -6.18 25.67 -0.28
N ASP A 101 -6.15 25.47 1.04
CA ASP A 101 -4.92 25.39 1.85
C ASP A 101 -3.97 24.27 1.37
N MET A 102 -4.56 23.13 1.01
CA MET A 102 -3.88 22.00 0.38
C MET A 102 -4.60 21.59 -0.91
N ARG A 103 -3.89 20.93 -1.82
CA ARG A 103 -4.49 20.12 -2.88
C ARG A 103 -4.41 18.65 -2.49
N ILE A 104 -5.52 17.94 -2.66
CA ILE A 104 -5.61 16.50 -2.51
C ILE A 104 -6.00 15.92 -3.86
N THR A 105 -5.37 14.82 -4.27
CA THR A 105 -5.89 13.95 -5.34
C THR A 105 -5.98 12.51 -4.83
N SER A 106 -7.12 11.86 -5.09
CA SER A 106 -7.47 10.52 -4.63
C SER A 106 -7.64 9.57 -5.81
N ASP A 107 -6.90 8.46 -5.78
CA ASP A 107 -7.00 7.37 -6.75
C ASP A 107 -7.27 6.04 -6.04
N VAL A 108 -8.23 5.27 -6.55
CA VAL A 108 -8.32 3.83 -6.22
C VAL A 108 -7.26 3.11 -7.04
N VAL A 109 -6.30 2.49 -6.36
CA VAL A 109 -5.22 1.72 -6.99
C VAL A 109 -5.38 0.23 -6.67
N GLN A 110 -4.83 -0.61 -7.55
CA GLN A 110 -4.61 -2.03 -7.26
C GLN A 110 -3.14 -2.18 -6.83
N LEU A 111 -2.89 -3.00 -5.81
CA LEU A 111 -1.56 -3.42 -5.41
C LEU A 111 -1.35 -4.92 -5.66
N ASP A 112 -0.11 -5.37 -5.77
CA ASP A 112 0.23 -6.71 -6.27
C ASP A 112 -0.18 -7.85 -5.31
N ASP A 113 -0.43 -7.53 -4.04
CA ASP A 113 -0.95 -8.45 -3.02
C ASP A 113 -2.51 -8.48 -2.97
N GLU A 114 -3.21 -7.72 -3.83
CA GLU A 114 -4.67 -7.66 -3.89
C GLU A 114 -5.24 -8.48 -5.05
N GLY A 115 -6.38 -9.12 -4.81
CA GLY A 115 -7.20 -9.70 -5.87
C GLY A 115 -7.99 -8.61 -6.60
N LEU A 116 -8.24 -8.82 -7.90
CA LEU A 116 -9.15 -8.01 -8.72
C LEU A 116 -10.61 -8.46 -8.57
N SER A 117 -10.95 -9.08 -7.42
CA SER A 117 -12.29 -9.52 -7.10
C SER A 117 -13.23 -8.33 -6.90
N MET A 118 -14.39 -8.36 -7.56
CA MET A 118 -15.41 -7.32 -7.45
C MET A 118 -16.81 -7.92 -7.38
N ALA A 119 -17.72 -7.27 -6.65
CA ALA A 119 -19.13 -7.64 -6.60
C ALA A 119 -20.02 -6.44 -6.94
N THR A 120 -21.23 -6.73 -7.40
CA THR A 120 -22.24 -5.74 -7.80
C THR A 120 -23.50 -5.90 -6.95
N ARG A 121 -24.26 -4.82 -6.75
CA ARG A 121 -25.46 -4.81 -5.89
C ARG A 121 -26.59 -5.72 -6.44
N ASP A 122 -26.74 -5.79 -7.76
CA ASP A 122 -27.82 -6.49 -8.45
C ASP A 122 -27.27 -7.56 -9.42
N ASP A 123 -28.13 -8.44 -9.96
CA ASP A 123 -27.75 -9.32 -11.06
C ASP A 123 -27.46 -8.52 -12.36
N ARG A 124 -26.20 -8.15 -12.55
CA ARG A 124 -25.75 -7.37 -13.71
C ARG A 124 -25.52 -8.27 -14.92
N GLN A 125 -26.49 -8.27 -15.82
CA GLN A 125 -26.29 -8.76 -17.19
C GLN A 125 -25.22 -7.90 -17.89
N LEU A 126 -24.24 -8.56 -18.51
CA LEU A 126 -23.10 -7.90 -19.15
C LEU A 126 -23.29 -7.86 -20.66
N GLY A 127 -22.95 -6.74 -21.28
CA GLY A 127 -23.01 -6.61 -22.74
C GLY A 127 -22.05 -7.57 -23.43
N ALA A 128 -22.43 -8.08 -24.61
CA ALA A 128 -21.69 -9.09 -25.34
C ALA A 128 -20.20 -8.74 -25.55
N ALA A 129 -19.88 -7.49 -25.84
CA ALA A 129 -18.50 -7.02 -25.98
C ALA A 129 -17.66 -7.25 -24.71
N LEU A 130 -18.21 -6.95 -23.52
CA LEU A 130 -17.51 -7.18 -22.24
C LEU A 130 -17.34 -8.69 -22.00
N LEU A 131 -18.36 -9.51 -22.30
CA LEU A 131 -18.26 -10.97 -22.20
C LEU A 131 -17.17 -11.54 -23.14
N THR A 132 -17.03 -11.01 -24.35
CA THR A 132 -15.94 -11.39 -25.27
C THR A 132 -14.56 -10.94 -24.76
N SER A 133 -14.42 -9.72 -24.25
CA SER A 133 -13.17 -9.25 -23.63
C SER A 133 -12.80 -10.06 -22.38
N MET A 134 -13.78 -10.43 -21.57
CA MET A 134 -13.62 -11.30 -20.39
C MET A 134 -13.09 -12.70 -20.74
N GLN A 135 -13.31 -13.19 -21.96
CA GLN A 135 -12.82 -14.49 -22.44
C GLN A 135 -11.40 -14.44 -23.06
N GLN A 136 -10.74 -13.27 -23.09
CA GLN A 136 -9.38 -13.13 -23.58
C GLN A 136 -8.34 -13.52 -22.52
N SER A 137 -7.21 -14.09 -22.93
CA SER A 137 -6.12 -14.43 -22.01
C SER A 137 -5.61 -13.17 -21.31
N GLY A 138 -5.42 -13.22 -19.99
CA GLY A 138 -5.06 -12.04 -19.19
C GLY A 138 -6.21 -11.06 -18.88
N ALA A 139 -7.47 -11.36 -19.27
CA ALA A 139 -8.62 -10.47 -19.07
C ALA A 139 -8.79 -10.01 -17.62
N ALA A 140 -8.50 -10.87 -16.63
CA ALA A 140 -8.56 -10.53 -15.22
C ALA A 140 -7.66 -9.34 -14.83
N ALA A 141 -6.49 -9.24 -15.45
CA ALA A 141 -5.52 -8.15 -15.23
C ALA A 141 -5.67 -6.99 -16.24
N SER A 142 -6.59 -7.09 -17.20
CA SER A 142 -6.79 -6.07 -18.23
C SER A 142 -7.46 -4.83 -17.63
N ARG A 143 -6.76 -3.68 -17.71
CA ARG A 143 -7.26 -2.39 -17.22
C ARG A 143 -8.64 -2.03 -17.81
N ASP A 144 -8.90 -2.37 -19.06
CA ASP A 144 -10.17 -2.07 -19.72
C ASP A 144 -11.30 -2.99 -19.25
N VAL A 145 -11.02 -4.27 -18.97
CA VAL A 145 -12.00 -5.20 -18.38
C VAL A 145 -12.33 -4.79 -16.95
N VAL A 146 -11.32 -4.48 -16.13
CA VAL A 146 -11.47 -3.98 -14.75
C VAL A 146 -12.26 -2.66 -14.73
N LYS A 147 -11.95 -1.73 -15.64
CA LYS A 147 -12.68 -0.46 -15.81
C LYS A 147 -14.13 -0.68 -16.22
N ALA A 148 -14.40 -1.63 -17.12
CA ALA A 148 -15.75 -1.96 -17.57
C ALA A 148 -16.58 -2.65 -16.47
N ILE A 149 -15.97 -3.53 -15.67
CA ILE A 149 -16.60 -4.13 -14.47
C ILE A 149 -16.95 -3.04 -13.45
N ARG A 150 -16.01 -2.12 -13.16
CA ARG A 150 -16.27 -0.99 -12.26
C ARG A 150 -17.39 -0.07 -12.79
N ALA A 151 -17.40 0.22 -14.10
CA ALA A 151 -18.46 0.99 -14.76
C ALA A 151 -19.83 0.29 -14.76
N ALA A 152 -19.87 -1.05 -14.68
CA ALA A 152 -21.10 -1.82 -14.49
C ALA A 152 -21.62 -1.81 -13.03
N GLY A 153 -20.95 -1.11 -12.12
CA GLY A 153 -21.27 -1.05 -10.68
C GLY A 153 -20.41 -1.98 -9.81
N GLY A 154 -19.25 -2.44 -10.32
CA GLY A 154 -18.33 -3.32 -9.61
C GLY A 154 -17.61 -2.62 -8.44
N VAL A 155 -17.82 -3.14 -7.24
CA VAL A 155 -17.20 -2.70 -5.99
C VAL A 155 -16.15 -3.72 -5.56
N ASN A 156 -14.99 -3.25 -5.10
CA ASN A 156 -13.90 -4.12 -4.63
C ASN A 156 -14.35 -5.04 -3.48
N VAL A 157 -13.97 -6.32 -3.58
CA VAL A 157 -14.23 -7.35 -2.56
C VAL A 157 -13.09 -7.39 -1.53
N GLU A 158 -13.47 -7.45 -0.25
CA GLU A 158 -12.67 -7.50 0.98
C GLU A 158 -11.68 -6.35 1.23
N THR A 159 -11.01 -5.82 0.20
CA THR A 159 -9.96 -4.80 0.30
C THR A 159 -10.02 -3.77 -0.82
N LEU A 160 -9.76 -2.51 -0.47
CA LEU A 160 -9.68 -1.37 -1.39
C LEU A 160 -8.46 -0.51 -1.02
N SER A 161 -7.43 -0.48 -1.87
CA SER A 161 -6.31 0.45 -1.71
C SER A 161 -6.61 1.82 -2.31
N ILE A 162 -6.41 2.85 -1.49
CA ILE A 162 -6.57 4.26 -1.83
C ILE A 162 -5.20 4.92 -1.77
N ARG A 163 -4.80 5.57 -2.86
CA ARG A 163 -3.66 6.48 -2.89
C ARG A 163 -4.19 7.90 -2.71
N LEU A 164 -3.65 8.61 -1.72
CA LEU A 164 -3.82 10.06 -1.58
C LEU A 164 -2.48 10.73 -1.89
N VAL A 165 -2.50 11.74 -2.76
CA VAL A 165 -1.37 12.67 -2.92
C VAL A 165 -1.79 14.00 -2.30
N LEU A 166 -1.01 14.45 -1.33
CA LEU A 166 -1.30 15.60 -0.48
C LEU A 166 -0.24 16.67 -0.76
N GLU A 167 -0.67 17.86 -1.19
CA GLU A 167 0.20 18.98 -1.57
C GLU A 167 -0.12 20.21 -0.72
N GLY A 168 0.87 20.73 0.02
CA GLY A 168 0.73 22.03 0.71
C GLY A 168 0.71 23.19 -0.28
N ARG A 169 -0.12 24.22 -0.04
CA ARG A 169 -0.27 25.40 -0.93
C ARG A 169 -0.20 26.73 -0.18
N ARG A 170 0.38 26.68 1.02
CA ARG A 170 0.50 27.75 2.01
C ARG A 170 1.94 27.87 2.44
N ASN A 171 2.38 29.11 2.69
CA ASN A 171 3.69 29.42 3.27
C ASN A 171 3.78 28.95 4.72
N GLU A 172 2.66 28.94 5.43
CA GLU A 172 2.50 28.26 6.72
C GLU A 172 2.58 26.73 6.60
N GLU A 173 3.18 26.04 7.58
CA GLU A 173 3.15 24.57 7.61
C GLU A 173 1.75 24.06 7.93
N ILE A 174 1.25 23.15 7.09
CA ILE A 174 0.00 22.43 7.33
C ILE A 174 0.33 21.10 7.99
N ARG A 175 -0.25 20.86 9.17
CA ARG A 175 -0.02 19.62 9.94
C ARG A 175 -1.32 18.82 10.03
N ILE A 176 -1.39 17.72 9.29
CA ILE A 176 -2.50 16.78 9.32
C ILE A 176 -2.49 16.04 10.65
N LEU A 177 -3.58 16.19 11.39
CA LEU A 177 -3.80 15.65 12.73
C LEU A 177 -4.48 14.29 12.69
N ASN A 178 -5.35 14.04 11.71
CA ASN A 178 -6.12 12.79 11.61
C ASN A 178 -6.61 12.54 10.17
N ILE A 179 -6.84 11.26 9.85
CA ILE A 179 -7.63 10.82 8.69
C ILE A 179 -8.64 9.80 9.18
N SER A 180 -9.94 10.07 9.02
CA SER A 180 -11.04 9.25 9.55
C SER A 180 -12.11 8.93 8.50
N PRO A 181 -12.85 7.82 8.60
CA PRO A 181 -13.97 7.54 7.70
C PRO A 181 -15.22 8.33 8.08
N VAL A 182 -15.86 8.92 7.09
CA VAL A 182 -17.27 9.36 7.16
C VAL A 182 -18.09 8.32 6.40
N VAL A 183 -18.72 7.39 7.14
CA VAL A 183 -19.57 6.35 6.55
C VAL A 183 -20.85 6.98 6.00
N VAL A 184 -21.14 6.69 4.73
CA VAL A 184 -22.29 7.20 3.96
C VAL A 184 -23.38 6.12 3.86
N GLU A 185 -22.99 4.86 3.66
CA GLU A 185 -23.88 3.70 3.61
C GLU A 185 -23.18 2.50 4.26
N GLN A 186 -23.91 1.70 5.05
CA GLN A 186 -23.44 0.42 5.56
C GLN A 186 -24.58 -0.61 5.51
N THR A 187 -24.38 -1.72 4.80
CA THR A 187 -25.39 -2.78 4.63
C THR A 187 -24.77 -4.17 4.72
N ALA A 188 -25.58 -5.22 4.54
CA ALA A 188 -25.06 -6.55 4.20
C ALA A 188 -24.18 -6.48 2.93
N PRO A 189 -23.24 -7.42 2.73
CA PRO A 189 -22.40 -7.48 1.53
C PRO A 189 -23.22 -7.62 0.24
N LEU A 190 -22.66 -7.13 -0.88
CA LEU A 190 -23.34 -7.15 -2.18
C LEU A 190 -23.46 -8.58 -2.72
N SER A 191 -24.65 -8.99 -3.19
CA SER A 191 -24.99 -10.38 -3.55
C SER A 191 -25.43 -10.58 -5.01
N GLY A 192 -25.19 -9.58 -5.86
CA GLY A 192 -25.58 -9.57 -7.28
C GLY A 192 -24.70 -10.45 -8.16
N THR A 193 -23.90 -9.82 -9.03
CA THR A 193 -22.84 -10.50 -9.78
C THR A 193 -21.47 -10.38 -9.09
N LEU A 194 -20.84 -11.53 -8.79
CA LEU A 194 -19.43 -11.67 -8.42
C LEU A 194 -18.55 -11.85 -9.66
N PHE A 195 -17.42 -11.15 -9.66
CA PHE A 195 -16.25 -11.38 -10.49
C PHE A 195 -15.12 -11.80 -9.57
N TYR A 196 -14.75 -13.08 -9.55
CA TYR A 196 -13.73 -13.60 -8.64
C TYR A 196 -12.37 -13.70 -9.33
N ALA A 197 -11.40 -12.94 -8.84
CA ALA A 197 -10.01 -12.93 -9.28
C ALA A 197 -9.11 -12.73 -8.05
N PRO A 198 -8.72 -13.81 -7.34
CA PRO A 198 -7.98 -13.72 -6.08
C PRO A 198 -6.54 -13.21 -6.27
N PRO A 199 -5.87 -12.75 -5.19
CA PRO A 199 -4.47 -12.35 -5.24
C PRO A 199 -3.57 -13.45 -5.82
N GLN A 200 -2.54 -13.07 -6.58
CA GLN A 200 -1.61 -14.01 -7.23
C GLN A 200 -0.25 -14.13 -6.50
N ALA A 201 -0.30 -13.96 -5.18
CA ALA A 201 0.83 -13.73 -4.28
C ALA A 201 1.58 -12.41 -4.56
N GLY A 202 2.09 -11.82 -3.49
CA GLY A 202 2.75 -10.52 -3.49
C GLY A 202 2.85 -9.98 -2.07
N GLY A 203 3.53 -8.85 -1.93
CA GLY A 203 3.55 -8.05 -0.70
C GLY A 203 3.67 -6.59 -1.10
N ALA A 204 2.83 -5.73 -0.54
CA ALA A 204 2.84 -4.30 -0.81
C ALA A 204 3.30 -3.52 0.43
N ASP A 205 4.16 -2.53 0.23
CA ASP A 205 4.51 -1.56 1.28
C ASP A 205 3.30 -0.67 1.57
N LEU A 206 2.62 -1.00 2.67
CA LEU A 206 1.43 -0.33 3.18
C LEU A 206 1.73 0.21 4.58
N MET A 207 1.51 1.50 4.77
CA MET A 207 1.72 2.16 6.05
C MET A 207 0.45 2.20 6.91
N MET A 208 -0.72 2.17 6.28
CA MET A 208 -2.00 2.43 6.94
C MET A 208 -3.11 1.45 6.55
N LEU A 209 -3.88 1.01 7.55
CA LEU A 209 -5.06 0.16 7.41
C LEU A 209 -6.28 0.84 8.03
N LEU A 210 -7.44 0.65 7.42
CA LEU A 210 -8.74 1.04 7.95
C LEU A 210 -9.68 -0.18 7.91
N ASP A 211 -9.96 -0.76 9.08
CA ASP A 211 -10.73 -2.00 9.20
C ASP A 211 -12.18 -1.73 9.63
N PHE A 212 -13.11 -1.84 8.69
CA PHE A 212 -14.54 -1.60 8.89
C PHE A 212 -15.28 -2.75 9.61
N ASP A 213 -14.62 -3.86 9.93
CA ASP A 213 -15.21 -4.89 10.80
C ASP A 213 -15.11 -4.53 12.30
N GLN A 214 -14.38 -3.46 12.63
CA GLN A 214 -14.28 -2.88 13.97
C GLN A 214 -15.49 -2.00 14.33
N HIS A 215 -15.82 -1.89 15.62
CA HIS A 215 -16.95 -1.07 16.08
C HIS A 215 -16.74 0.44 15.90
N ARG A 216 -15.48 0.90 15.90
CA ARG A 216 -15.10 2.29 15.60
C ARG A 216 -13.87 2.27 14.68
N PRO A 217 -14.06 2.20 13.34
CA PRO A 217 -12.96 2.13 12.40
C PRO A 217 -12.10 3.40 12.45
N VAL A 218 -10.83 3.24 12.81
CA VAL A 218 -9.80 4.28 12.80
C VAL A 218 -8.68 3.86 11.87
N VAL A 219 -7.92 4.84 11.36
CA VAL A 219 -6.72 4.55 10.58
C VAL A 219 -5.61 4.09 11.53
N SER A 220 -5.22 2.82 11.43
CA SER A 220 -4.13 2.22 12.20
C SER A 220 -2.86 2.09 11.37
N SER A 221 -1.71 1.96 12.03
CA SER A 221 -0.55 1.34 11.40
C SER A 221 -0.84 -0.13 11.05
N ILE A 222 0.06 -0.76 10.28
CA ILE A 222 -0.01 -2.19 9.96
C ILE A 222 1.06 -2.94 10.75
N ILE A 223 0.66 -4.01 11.44
CA ILE A 223 1.58 -5.01 11.95
C ILE A 223 1.79 -6.04 10.85
N GLN A 224 3.00 -6.09 10.28
CA GLN A 224 3.42 -7.18 9.40
C GLN A 224 3.58 -8.47 10.23
N SER A 225 3.11 -9.60 9.71
CA SER A 225 3.35 -10.90 10.37
C SER A 225 4.83 -11.28 10.27
N PRO A 226 5.48 -11.73 11.36
CA PRO A 226 6.85 -12.27 11.31
C PRO A 226 7.02 -13.45 10.34
N GLU A 227 5.92 -14.11 9.97
CA GLU A 227 5.88 -15.26 9.07
C GLU A 227 5.67 -14.85 7.59
N GLY A 228 5.63 -13.55 7.27
CA GLY A 228 5.45 -13.03 5.92
C GLY A 228 4.06 -13.27 5.30
N GLY A 229 3.10 -13.76 6.08
CA GLY A 229 1.76 -14.07 5.59
C GLY A 229 0.91 -12.84 5.24
N PRO A 230 -0.04 -12.95 4.28
CA PRO A 230 -0.84 -11.83 3.75
C PRO A 230 -1.91 -11.29 4.72
N VAL A 231 -1.81 -11.60 6.02
CA VAL A 231 -2.81 -11.25 7.03
C VAL A 231 -2.50 -9.86 7.60
N LEU A 232 -2.96 -8.82 6.90
CA LEU A 232 -2.94 -7.47 7.43
C LEU A 232 -3.67 -7.42 8.77
N THR A 233 -2.94 -6.99 9.79
CA THR A 233 -3.38 -6.89 11.18
C THR A 233 -3.26 -5.42 11.61
N PRO A 234 -4.34 -4.79 12.12
CA PRO A 234 -4.29 -3.41 12.58
C PRO A 234 -3.35 -3.29 13.79
N GLY A 235 -2.47 -2.29 13.74
CA GLY A 235 -1.62 -1.89 14.85
C GLY A 235 -2.30 -0.87 15.76
N GLN A 236 -1.50 0.03 16.33
CA GLN A 236 -2.02 1.19 17.05
C GLN A 236 -2.67 2.19 16.07
N PRO A 237 -3.61 3.05 16.51
CA PRO A 237 -4.08 4.16 15.69
C PRO A 237 -2.88 5.01 15.23
N TYR A 238 -2.81 5.30 13.94
CA TYR A 238 -1.62 5.94 13.36
C TYR A 238 -1.44 7.35 13.92
N PHE A 239 -2.53 8.10 14.01
CA PHE A 239 -2.54 9.52 14.36
C PHE A 239 -2.41 9.82 15.86
N ASP A 240 -2.56 8.82 16.74
CA ASP A 240 -2.28 8.96 18.18
C ASP A 240 -0.79 9.25 18.46
N THR A 241 0.09 8.92 17.50
CA THR A 241 1.55 9.02 17.65
C THR A 241 2.28 9.66 16.45
N ASN A 242 1.59 9.93 15.34
CA ASN A 242 2.17 10.47 14.11
C ASN A 242 1.31 11.62 13.56
N THR A 243 1.92 12.60 12.92
CA THR A 243 1.22 13.62 12.12
C THR A 243 1.98 13.88 10.82
N ILE A 244 1.28 14.25 9.75
CA ILE A 244 1.90 14.52 8.43
C ILE A 244 2.00 16.03 8.26
N SER A 245 3.22 16.57 8.24
CA SER A 245 3.48 17.98 7.93
C SER A 245 3.66 18.19 6.42
N LEU A 246 3.23 19.35 5.93
CA LEU A 246 3.33 19.79 4.54
C LEU A 246 3.74 21.27 4.49
N LYS A 247 4.85 21.58 3.82
CA LYS A 247 5.27 22.96 3.49
C LYS A 247 4.73 23.39 2.13
N ASP A 248 4.93 24.65 1.75
CA ASP A 248 4.48 25.17 0.45
C ASP A 248 5.04 24.35 -0.71
N ASN A 249 4.16 23.76 -1.51
CA ASN A 249 4.46 22.85 -2.63
C ASN A 249 5.15 21.53 -2.24
N GLU A 250 5.25 21.19 -0.94
CA GLU A 250 5.66 19.86 -0.50
C GLU A 250 4.56 18.84 -0.83
N GLN A 251 4.95 17.68 -1.39
CA GLN A 251 4.04 16.58 -1.69
C GLN A 251 4.36 15.35 -0.82
N GLN A 252 3.34 14.81 -0.16
CA GLN A 252 3.40 13.53 0.56
C GLN A 252 2.38 12.54 -0.04
N VAL A 253 2.75 11.27 -0.11
CA VAL A 253 1.90 10.20 -0.65
C VAL A 253 1.48 9.27 0.48
N VAL A 254 0.18 9.17 0.72
CA VAL A 254 -0.39 8.24 1.71
C VAL A 254 -1.01 7.06 0.99
N MET A 255 -0.56 5.86 1.34
CA MET A 255 -1.19 4.61 0.94
C MET A 255 -2.03 4.06 2.09
N LEU A 256 -3.36 4.11 1.92
CA LEU A 256 -4.35 3.62 2.88
C LEU A 256 -5.11 2.45 2.28
N ARG A 257 -5.11 1.29 2.93
CA ARG A 257 -6.01 0.18 2.57
C ARG A 257 -7.24 0.17 3.46
N ALA A 258 -8.43 0.27 2.86
CA ALA A 258 -9.68 -0.07 3.51
C ALA A 258 -9.94 -1.58 3.43
N ARG A 259 -10.52 -2.15 4.50
CA ARG A 259 -10.83 -3.58 4.63
C ARG A 259 -12.22 -3.78 5.23
N VAL A 260 -12.95 -4.79 4.77
CA VAL A 260 -14.20 -5.26 5.41
C VAL A 260 -14.48 -6.72 5.07
N LYS A 261 -15.12 -7.48 5.97
CA LYS A 261 -15.62 -8.84 5.68
C LYS A 261 -17.12 -8.98 5.88
N LYS A 262 -17.71 -8.23 6.82
CA LYS A 262 -19.11 -8.41 7.26
C LYS A 262 -20.13 -7.57 6.50
N TYR A 263 -19.70 -6.53 5.79
CA TYR A 263 -20.58 -5.46 5.29
C TYR A 263 -20.22 -5.02 3.87
N TYR A 264 -21.18 -4.40 3.19
CA TYR A 264 -20.88 -3.37 2.20
C TYR A 264 -20.75 -2.03 2.93
N VAL A 265 -19.76 -1.22 2.56
CA VAL A 265 -19.54 0.13 3.10
C VAL A 265 -19.27 1.10 1.97
N ALA A 266 -20.02 2.20 1.94
CA ALA A 266 -19.71 3.40 1.16
C ALA A 266 -19.25 4.51 2.13
N PHE A 267 -18.16 5.20 1.83
CA PHE A 267 -17.55 6.17 2.74
C PHE A 267 -16.79 7.31 2.04
N LYS A 268 -16.61 8.42 2.75
CA LYS A 268 -15.60 9.45 2.46
C LYS A 268 -14.45 9.36 3.47
N LEU A 269 -13.32 9.98 3.17
CA LEU A 269 -12.22 10.16 4.11
C LEU A 269 -12.17 11.63 4.55
N ARG A 270 -12.38 11.90 5.83
CA ARG A 270 -12.16 13.24 6.40
C ARG A 270 -10.72 13.38 6.82
N VAL A 271 -10.06 14.44 6.35
CA VAL A 271 -8.76 14.88 6.85
C VAL A 271 -8.99 16.04 7.80
N GLU A 272 -8.47 15.93 9.02
CA GLU A 272 -8.44 17.01 10.01
C GLU A 272 -7.00 17.52 10.11
N TYR A 273 -6.80 18.83 10.04
CA TYR A 273 -5.48 19.45 9.95
C TYR A 273 -5.42 20.80 10.66
N LEU A 274 -4.21 21.16 11.10
CA LEU A 274 -3.89 22.46 11.67
C LEU A 274 -3.19 23.32 10.61
N ILE A 275 -3.58 24.59 10.52
CA ILE A 275 -2.83 25.67 9.85
C ILE A 275 -3.01 26.95 10.67
N GLY A 276 -1.94 27.69 10.92
CA GLY A 276 -1.98 28.96 11.67
C GLY A 276 -2.52 28.89 13.10
N GLY A 277 -2.60 27.70 13.69
CA GLY A 277 -3.27 27.46 14.96
C GLY A 277 -4.79 27.25 14.86
N GLU A 278 -5.36 27.32 13.66
CA GLU A 278 -6.75 26.95 13.39
C GLU A 278 -6.85 25.48 12.98
N GLU A 279 -7.76 24.73 13.61
CA GLU A 279 -8.16 23.41 13.16
C GLU A 279 -9.18 23.52 12.01
N ARG A 280 -8.93 22.79 10.92
CA ARG A 280 -9.75 22.75 9.72
C ARG A 280 -9.97 21.29 9.28
N SER A 281 -10.99 21.04 8.48
CA SER A 281 -11.24 19.72 7.91
C SER A 281 -11.70 19.75 6.45
N ILE A 282 -11.43 18.66 5.73
CA ILE A 282 -11.84 18.47 4.33
C ILE A 282 -12.25 17.01 4.09
N ASP A 283 -13.36 16.80 3.38
CA ASP A 283 -13.85 15.48 2.99
C ASP A 283 -13.35 15.12 1.58
N ILE A 284 -12.59 14.03 1.49
CA ILE A 284 -12.14 13.40 0.25
C ILE A 284 -13.13 12.31 -0.16
N ASP A 285 -13.43 12.22 -1.45
CA ASP A 285 -14.12 11.08 -2.03
C ASP A 285 -13.43 10.58 -3.32
N ASN A 286 -14.01 9.58 -3.96
CA ASN A 286 -13.55 9.01 -5.22
C ASN A 286 -14.14 9.79 -6.41
N ASN A 287 -13.60 10.99 -6.64
CA ASN A 287 -13.90 11.82 -7.82
C ASN A 287 -15.40 12.12 -8.01
N GLY A 288 -16.08 12.53 -6.94
CA GLY A 288 -17.50 12.88 -6.91
C GLY A 288 -18.44 11.74 -6.50
N SER A 289 -17.89 10.59 -6.09
CA SER A 289 -18.64 9.45 -5.53
C SER A 289 -17.93 8.91 -4.29
N PRO A 290 -18.63 8.36 -3.27
CA PRO A 290 -17.96 7.71 -2.14
C PRO A 290 -17.00 6.61 -2.57
N PHE A 291 -15.95 6.38 -1.78
CA PHE A 291 -15.21 5.11 -1.82
C PHE A 291 -16.15 3.97 -1.41
N ALA A 292 -15.95 2.78 -1.97
CA ALA A 292 -16.82 1.64 -1.71
C ALA A 292 -16.03 0.32 -1.66
N VAL A 293 -16.34 -0.51 -0.67
CA VAL A 293 -15.78 -1.85 -0.48
C VAL A 293 -16.86 -2.79 0.08
N THR A 294 -16.82 -4.07 -0.28
CA THR A 294 -17.78 -5.08 0.20
C THR A 294 -17.07 -6.33 0.70
N GLY A 295 -17.58 -6.92 1.77
CA GLY A 295 -17.20 -8.27 2.17
C GLY A 295 -17.64 -9.31 1.14
N MET A 296 -17.28 -10.57 1.39
CA MET A 296 -17.88 -11.71 0.70
C MET A 296 -19.34 -11.91 1.17
N HIS A 297 -20.30 -11.94 0.25
CA HIS A 297 -21.65 -12.35 0.59
C HIS A 297 -21.71 -13.87 0.80
N VAL A 298 -22.19 -14.29 1.97
CA VAL A 298 -22.29 -15.69 2.40
C VAL A 298 -23.72 -16.05 2.79
N ASN A 299 -24.12 -17.29 2.51
CA ASN A 299 -25.35 -17.86 3.03
C ASN A 299 -25.20 -18.07 4.56
N PRO A 300 -26.06 -17.48 5.41
CA PRO A 300 -25.99 -17.64 6.87
C PRO A 300 -26.13 -19.07 7.39
N THR A 301 -26.58 -20.01 6.55
CA THR A 301 -26.90 -21.39 6.94
C THR A 301 -25.69 -22.33 6.93
N ASP A 302 -24.83 -22.19 5.92
CA ASP A 302 -23.70 -23.08 5.62
C ASP A 302 -22.37 -22.33 5.42
N ASN A 303 -22.41 -21.00 5.41
CA ASN A 303 -21.29 -20.11 5.15
C ASN A 303 -20.61 -20.33 3.78
N ALA A 304 -21.32 -20.92 2.81
CA ALA A 304 -20.93 -20.90 1.40
C ALA A 304 -21.09 -19.47 0.86
N TRP A 305 -20.26 -19.07 -0.11
CA TRP A 305 -20.48 -17.80 -0.80
C TRP A 305 -21.71 -17.93 -1.71
N SER A 306 -22.51 -16.88 -1.80
CA SER A 306 -23.83 -16.90 -2.45
C SER A 306 -24.04 -15.63 -3.27
N TYR A 307 -24.22 -15.77 -4.57
CA TYR A 307 -24.42 -14.67 -5.51
C TYR A 307 -25.44 -15.04 -6.58
N GLN A 308 -26.20 -14.06 -7.06
CA GLN A 308 -27.15 -14.25 -8.17
C GLN A 308 -26.43 -14.66 -9.47
N ARG A 309 -25.19 -14.19 -9.66
CA ARG A 309 -24.30 -14.58 -10.77
C ARG A 309 -22.85 -14.61 -10.31
N GLY A 310 -22.06 -15.52 -10.87
CA GLY A 310 -20.63 -15.63 -10.58
C GLY A 310 -19.81 -15.82 -11.85
N PHE A 311 -18.69 -15.13 -11.92
CA PHE A 311 -17.59 -15.39 -12.83
C PHE A 311 -16.33 -15.69 -12.02
N SER A 312 -15.48 -16.59 -12.52
CA SER A 312 -14.17 -16.88 -11.94
C SER A 312 -13.12 -16.92 -13.03
N ILE A 313 -11.87 -16.63 -12.66
CA ILE A 313 -10.72 -16.78 -13.54
C ILE A 313 -10.32 -18.25 -13.72
N ASP A 314 -9.82 -18.59 -14.91
CA ASP A 314 -9.09 -19.84 -15.18
C ASP A 314 -7.56 -19.64 -15.10
N GLY A 315 -6.78 -20.70 -15.34
CA GLY A 315 -5.32 -20.65 -15.37
C GLY A 315 -4.70 -19.84 -16.52
N SER A 316 -5.52 -19.24 -17.40
CA SER A 316 -5.11 -18.26 -18.42
C SER A 316 -5.66 -16.86 -18.11
N PHE A 317 -6.13 -16.63 -16.88
CA PHE A 317 -6.73 -15.37 -16.42
C PHE A 317 -7.95 -14.91 -17.26
N ARG A 318 -8.66 -15.86 -17.88
CA ARG A 318 -9.94 -15.63 -18.58
C ARG A 318 -11.07 -15.78 -17.57
N TYR A 319 -12.05 -14.89 -17.59
CA TYR A 319 -13.27 -15.08 -16.80
C TYR A 319 -14.24 -16.02 -17.50
N CYS A 320 -14.58 -17.12 -16.83
CA CYS A 320 -15.65 -18.03 -17.20
C CYS A 320 -16.85 -17.87 -16.26
N ARG A 321 -18.06 -18.20 -16.73
CA ARG A 321 -19.28 -18.14 -15.91
C ARG A 321 -19.39 -19.40 -15.05
N VAL A 322 -19.51 -19.23 -13.74
CA VAL A 322 -19.68 -20.35 -12.79
C VAL A 322 -21.12 -20.87 -12.83
N GLN A 323 -21.28 -22.19 -12.81
CA GLN A 323 -22.55 -22.86 -13.06
C GLN A 323 -23.56 -22.71 -11.90
N ASN A 324 -23.09 -22.84 -10.65
CA ASN A 324 -23.91 -22.65 -9.45
C ASN A 324 -23.32 -21.54 -8.57
N PRO A 325 -23.71 -20.26 -8.77
CA PRO A 325 -23.18 -19.15 -8.01
C PRO A 325 -23.76 -19.01 -6.59
N GLN A 326 -24.71 -19.87 -6.20
CA GLN A 326 -25.36 -19.86 -4.89
C GLN A 326 -24.76 -20.87 -3.90
N ASP A 327 -23.82 -21.73 -4.34
CA ASP A 327 -23.11 -22.74 -3.53
C ASP A 327 -21.60 -22.72 -3.87
N PHE A 328 -20.93 -21.63 -3.52
CA PHE A 328 -19.48 -21.49 -3.61
C PHE A 328 -18.83 -21.88 -2.28
N THR A 329 -18.44 -23.15 -2.10
CA THR A 329 -17.62 -23.54 -0.93
C THR A 329 -16.12 -23.45 -1.24
N GLY A 330 -15.59 -22.22 -1.23
CA GLY A 330 -14.15 -21.94 -1.35
C GLY A 330 -13.56 -22.05 -2.76
N ALA A 331 -12.30 -21.60 -2.90
CA ALA A 331 -11.63 -21.44 -4.19
C ALA A 331 -11.44 -22.75 -4.99
N SER A 332 -11.45 -23.91 -4.33
CA SER A 332 -11.15 -25.22 -4.93
C SER A 332 -12.32 -25.87 -5.68
N LYS A 333 -13.50 -25.25 -5.73
CA LYS A 333 -14.66 -25.72 -6.52
C LYS A 333 -14.98 -24.85 -7.75
N LEU A 334 -14.10 -23.91 -8.10
CA LEU A 334 -14.31 -22.96 -9.21
C LEU A 334 -14.04 -23.57 -10.60
N ASN A 335 -14.72 -24.68 -10.88
CA ASN A 335 -14.69 -25.33 -12.17
C ASN A 335 -15.38 -24.44 -13.22
N CYS A 336 -14.59 -24.10 -14.24
CA CYS A 336 -14.87 -23.13 -15.29
C CYS A 336 -14.81 -23.81 -16.67
#